data_AF-A0A3B0JAI1-F1
#
_entry.id   AF-A0A3B0JAI1-F1
#
_cell.length_a   1.000
_cell.length_b   1.000
_cell.length_c   1.000
_cell.angle_alpha   90.00
_cell.angle_beta   90.00
_cell.angle_gamma   90.00
#
_symmetry.space_group_name_H-M   'P 1'
#
loop_
_entity.id
_entity.type
_entity.pdbx_description
1 polymer ?
#
loop_
_entity_poly.entity_id
_entity_poly.type
_entity_poly.pdbx_seq_one_letter_code
_entity_poly.pdbx_strand_id
1 'polypeptide(L)'
;MIKTFDDFLSETVPDGFGDMSERRYVWSHLRIEQARKVWLAAQRATKVNRQQTEATFDTTRFMGYEEMETKLNKSRTTIWRMVKRGKFPKPKVTLGGLFLGWSEESYNKWVELQNN
;
A
#
# COMPACT_ATOMS: atom_id res chain seq x y z
N MET A 1 -13.06 5.99 21.41
CA MET A 1 -11.73 5.75 20.78
C MET A 1 -10.77 5.42 21.90
N ILE A 2 -10.56 4.13 22.14
CA ILE A 2 -9.77 3.58 23.25
C ILE A 2 -8.29 3.86 22.95
N LYS A 3 -7.62 4.66 23.78
CA LYS A 3 -6.24 5.13 23.51
C LYS A 3 -5.17 4.39 24.33
N THR A 4 -5.56 3.68 25.38
CA THR A 4 -4.61 3.05 26.32
C THR A 4 -5.14 1.69 26.80
N PHE A 5 -4.25 0.74 27.10
CA PHE A 5 -4.62 -0.61 27.56
C PHE A 5 -5.46 -0.61 28.84
N ASP A 6 -5.27 0.38 29.72
CA ASP A 6 -6.08 0.61 30.92
C ASP A 6 -7.54 0.98 30.63
N ASP A 7 -7.79 1.65 29.51
CA ASP A 7 -9.12 2.12 29.10
C ASP A 7 -10.01 0.93 28.68
N PHE A 8 -9.40 -0.06 28.02
CA PHE A 8 -10.01 -1.35 27.68
C PHE A 8 -10.33 -2.22 28.91
N LEU A 9 -9.59 -2.08 30.00
CA LEU A 9 -9.86 -2.80 31.24
C LEU A 9 -11.00 -2.18 32.06
N SER A 10 -11.36 -0.92 31.84
CA SER A 10 -12.44 -0.24 32.58
C SER A 10 -13.84 -0.61 32.08
N GLU A 11 -13.98 -0.90 30.78
CA GLU A 11 -15.28 -1.10 30.11
C GLU A 11 -15.92 -2.47 30.42
N THR A 12 -15.15 -3.42 30.97
CA THR A 12 -15.61 -4.81 31.21
C THR A 12 -15.88 -5.13 32.69
N VAL A 13 -15.88 -4.14 33.59
CA VAL A 13 -16.11 -4.35 35.03
C VAL A 13 -17.39 -3.62 35.46
N PRO A 14 -18.39 -4.29 36.04
CA PRO A 14 -19.64 -3.63 36.44
C PRO A 14 -19.43 -2.72 37.66
N ASP A 15 -20.11 -1.57 37.65
CA ASP A 15 -20.07 -0.53 38.69
C ASP A 15 -20.56 -1.08 40.04
N GLY A 16 -19.63 -1.37 40.94
CA GLY A 16 -19.97 -1.87 42.28
C GLY A 16 -18.83 -2.38 43.16
N PHE A 17 -17.57 -2.32 42.72
CA PHE A 17 -16.43 -2.72 43.55
C PHE A 17 -15.65 -1.51 44.05
N GLY A 18 -15.57 -1.36 45.37
CA GLY A 18 -14.85 -0.30 46.08
C GLY A 18 -13.33 -0.30 45.87
N ASP A 19 -12.67 0.48 46.74
CA ASP A 19 -11.33 1.06 46.67
C ASP A 19 -10.21 0.26 45.95
N MET A 20 -9.37 1.02 45.24
CA MET A 20 -8.44 0.66 44.18
C MET A 20 -7.27 -0.24 44.62
N SER A 21 -7.09 -0.48 45.92
CA SER A 21 -5.88 -1.13 46.46
C SER A 21 -5.96 -2.66 46.57
N GLU A 22 -7.17 -3.25 46.58
CA GLU A 22 -7.36 -4.72 46.58
C GLU A 22 -7.52 -5.32 45.17
N ARG A 23 -7.72 -4.48 44.15
CA ARG A 23 -7.91 -4.91 42.76
C ARG A 23 -6.68 -5.58 42.14
N ARG A 24 -5.50 -5.52 42.78
CA ARG A 24 -4.26 -6.15 42.31
C ARG A 24 -4.12 -7.64 42.65
N TYR A 25 -4.98 -8.23 43.48
CA TYR A 25 -4.73 -9.59 43.99
C TYR A 25 -5.65 -10.72 43.46
N VAL A 26 -6.77 -10.42 42.79
CA VAL A 26 -7.73 -11.47 42.35
C VAL A 26 -7.50 -11.96 40.91
N TRP A 27 -6.67 -11.28 40.11
CA TRP A 27 -6.36 -11.72 38.75
C TRP A 27 -5.05 -12.51 38.70
N SER A 28 -5.15 -13.81 38.94
CA SER A 28 -4.01 -14.73 38.85
C SER A 28 -3.42 -14.76 37.44
N HIS A 29 -2.09 -14.83 37.40
CA HIS A 29 -1.19 -14.60 36.26
C HIS A 29 -1.52 -15.31 34.92
N LEU A 30 -2.41 -16.30 34.89
CA LEU A 30 -2.67 -17.12 33.70
C LEU A 30 -3.55 -16.42 32.65
N ARG A 31 -4.38 -15.45 33.06
CA ARG A 31 -5.33 -14.75 32.16
C ARG A 31 -4.72 -13.53 31.47
N ILE A 32 -3.68 -12.93 32.07
CA ILE A 32 -2.95 -11.76 31.53
C ILE A 32 -2.15 -12.16 30.28
N GLU A 33 -1.56 -13.35 30.30
CA GLU A 33 -0.85 -13.92 29.15
C GLU A 33 -1.76 -14.17 27.94
N GLN A 34 -2.99 -14.65 28.16
CA GLN A 34 -3.97 -14.90 27.10
C GLN A 34 -4.50 -13.61 26.49
N ALA A 35 -4.87 -12.63 27.32
CA ALA A 35 -5.35 -11.33 26.86
C ALA A 35 -4.26 -10.58 26.07
N ARG A 36 -3.00 -10.64 26.50
CA ARG A 36 -1.86 -10.09 25.76
C ARG A 36 -1.63 -10.80 24.43
N LYS A 37 -1.76 -12.13 24.38
CA LYS A 37 -1.65 -12.91 23.13
C LYS A 37 -2.76 -12.56 22.14
N VAL A 38 -4.00 -12.36 22.60
CA VAL A 38 -5.14 -11.95 21.76
C VAL A 38 -4.96 -10.52 21.25
N TRP A 39 -4.53 -9.59 22.09
CA TRP A 39 -4.23 -8.20 21.68
C TRP A 39 -3.09 -8.15 20.65
N LEU A 40 -2.01 -8.93 20.86
CA LEU A 40 -0.93 -9.07 19.89
C LEU A 40 -1.36 -9.77 18.59
N ALA A 41 -2.28 -10.74 18.65
CA ALA A 41 -2.84 -11.40 17.47
C ALA A 41 -3.73 -10.45 16.66
N ALA A 42 -4.55 -9.63 17.33
CA ALA A 42 -5.37 -8.59 16.70
C ALA A 42 -4.50 -7.50 16.05
N GLN A 43 -3.38 -7.11 16.68
CA GLN A 43 -2.40 -6.20 16.06
C GLN A 43 -1.66 -6.83 14.86
N ARG A 44 -1.43 -8.16 14.87
CA ARG A 44 -0.82 -8.85 13.72
C ARG A 44 -1.79 -8.91 12.53
N ALA A 45 -3.08 -9.14 12.76
CA ALA A 45 -4.09 -9.16 11.70
C ALA A 45 -4.23 -7.81 10.98
N THR A 46 -4.13 -6.69 11.70
CA THR A 46 -4.15 -5.34 11.10
C THR A 46 -2.87 -4.99 10.35
N LYS A 47 -1.72 -5.56 10.76
CA LYS A 47 -0.43 -5.35 10.09
C LYS A 47 -0.28 -6.17 8.80
N VAL A 48 -0.86 -7.37 8.74
CA VAL A 48 -0.81 -8.24 7.54
C VAL A 48 -1.50 -7.59 6.32
N ASN A 49 -2.59 -6.84 6.53
CA ASN A 49 -3.25 -6.12 5.42
C ASN A 49 -2.44 -4.89 4.94
N ARG A 50 -1.73 -4.21 5.84
CA ARG A 50 -0.88 -3.05 5.50
C ARG A 50 0.37 -3.44 4.70
N GLN A 51 0.88 -4.65 4.89
CA GLN A 51 2.09 -5.12 4.21
C GLN A 51 1.82 -5.62 2.77
N GLN A 52 0.57 -5.82 2.37
CA GLN A 52 0.23 -6.14 0.97
C GLN A 52 0.22 -4.90 0.06
N THR A 53 0.16 -3.69 0.62
CA THR A 53 0.23 -2.43 -0.15
C THR A 53 1.65 -1.88 -0.36
N GLU A 54 2.71 -2.53 0.14
CA GLU A 54 4.03 -1.88 0.30
C GLU A 54 5.25 -2.65 -0.26
N ALA A 55 5.08 -3.62 -1.16
CA ALA A 55 6.23 -4.36 -1.73
C ALA A 55 6.20 -4.61 -3.25
N THR A 56 5.53 -3.74 -4.01
CA THR A 56 6.03 -3.38 -5.35
C THR A 56 6.58 -1.97 -5.23
N PHE A 57 7.81 -1.82 -4.73
CA PHE A 57 8.62 -0.66 -5.09
C PHE A 57 8.95 -0.81 -6.58
N ASP A 58 7.93 -0.65 -7.42
CA ASP A 58 8.08 -0.39 -8.84
C ASP A 58 8.81 0.93 -8.90
N THR A 59 10.13 0.84 -8.93
CA THR A 59 10.98 1.93 -9.38
C THR A 59 10.35 2.35 -10.69
N THR A 60 9.68 3.50 -10.72
CA THR A 60 8.88 3.92 -11.88
C THR A 60 9.85 4.13 -13.02
N ARG A 61 10.14 3.05 -13.74
CA ARG A 61 11.13 3.02 -14.79
C ARG A 61 10.49 3.72 -15.97
N PHE A 62 11.11 4.82 -16.35
CA PHE A 62 10.74 5.54 -17.54
C PHE A 62 11.52 4.96 -18.71
N MET A 63 10.78 4.56 -19.73
CA MET A 63 11.34 4.13 -21.00
C MET A 63 11.55 5.33 -21.90
N GLY A 64 12.78 5.46 -22.39
CA GLY A 64 13.17 6.47 -23.37
C GLY A 64 12.70 6.12 -24.78
N TYR A 65 13.18 6.89 -25.77
CA TYR A 65 12.90 6.60 -27.17
C TYR A 65 13.60 5.33 -27.65
N GLU A 66 14.86 5.11 -27.30
CA GLU A 66 15.63 3.94 -27.78
C GLU A 66 14.96 2.62 -27.37
N GLU A 67 14.59 2.49 -26.09
CA GLU A 67 13.87 1.30 -25.60
C GLU A 67 12.51 1.11 -26.29
N MET A 68 11.81 2.20 -26.59
CA MET A 68 10.54 2.16 -27.33
C MET A 68 10.72 1.75 -28.79
N GLU A 69 11.77 2.24 -29.45
CA GLU A 69 12.11 1.85 -30.81
C GLU A 69 12.41 0.36 -30.88
N THR A 70 13.17 -0.18 -29.92
CA THR A 70 13.44 -1.62 -29.81
C THR A 70 12.18 -2.43 -29.53
N LYS A 71 11.33 -2.02 -28.57
CA LYS A 71 10.13 -2.77 -28.19
C LYS A 71 9.06 -2.80 -29.29
N LEU A 72 8.83 -1.67 -29.95
CA LEU A 72 7.80 -1.56 -30.99
C LEU A 72 8.32 -1.91 -32.39
N ASN A 73 9.64 -2.01 -32.56
CA ASN A 73 10.31 -2.12 -33.85
C ASN A 73 9.83 -1.04 -34.84
N LYS A 74 9.70 0.20 -34.35
CA LYS A 74 9.21 1.36 -35.10
C LYS A 74 10.12 2.55 -34.85
N SER A 75 10.30 3.38 -35.87
CA SER A 75 11.06 4.62 -35.72
C SER A 75 10.40 5.61 -34.76
N ARG A 76 11.20 6.42 -34.09
CA ARG A 76 10.78 7.50 -33.19
C ARG A 76 9.74 8.43 -33.80
N THR A 77 9.88 8.78 -35.08
CA THR A 77 8.90 9.63 -35.78
C THR A 77 7.54 8.96 -35.93
N THR A 78 7.53 7.63 -36.13
CA THR A 78 6.30 6.84 -36.19
C THR A 78 5.65 6.75 -34.82
N ILE A 79 6.43 6.49 -33.77
CA ILE A 79 5.95 6.46 -32.38
C ILE A 79 5.31 7.81 -32.02
N TRP A 80 5.98 8.92 -32.35
CA TRP A 80 5.43 10.26 -32.09
C TRP A 80 4.12 10.53 -32.84
N ARG A 81 4.01 10.08 -34.10
CA ARG A 81 2.75 10.15 -34.85
C ARG A 81 1.64 9.33 -34.19
N MET A 82 1.95 8.15 -33.64
CA MET A 82 0.97 7.33 -32.93
C MET A 82 0.47 8.01 -31.65
N VAL A 83 1.37 8.65 -30.90
CA VAL A 83 1.03 9.45 -29.71
C VAL A 83 0.10 10.60 -30.09
N LYS A 84 0.43 11.35 -31.15
CA LYS A 84 -0.40 12.46 -31.63
C LYS A 84 -1.78 12.01 -32.11
N ARG A 85 -1.87 10.82 -32.70
CA ARG A 85 -3.13 10.19 -33.13
C ARG A 85 -3.92 9.57 -31.97
N GLY A 86 -3.39 9.55 -30.74
CA GLY A 86 -4.04 8.93 -29.58
C GLY A 86 -4.04 7.40 -29.60
N LYS A 87 -3.28 6.77 -30.52
CA LYS A 87 -3.16 5.30 -30.61
C LYS A 87 -2.12 4.73 -29.64
N PHE A 88 -1.31 5.58 -29.04
CA PHE A 88 -0.24 5.21 -28.12
C PHE A 88 -0.30 6.10 -26.88
N PRO A 89 0.05 5.59 -25.67
CA PRO A 89 0.05 6.38 -24.45
C PRO A 89 0.91 7.64 -24.59
N LYS A 90 0.48 8.72 -23.93
CA LYS A 90 1.25 9.96 -23.88
C LYS A 90 2.47 9.77 -22.95
N PRO A 91 3.65 10.26 -23.33
CA PRO A 91 4.80 10.25 -22.43
C PRO A 91 4.52 11.15 -21.22
N LYS A 92 5.15 10.80 -20.10
CA LYS A 92 5.21 11.66 -18.93
C LYS A 92 6.18 12.81 -19.21
N VAL A 93 5.73 14.01 -18.84
CA VAL A 93 6.49 15.24 -18.91
C VAL A 93 6.49 15.86 -17.52
N THR A 94 7.63 16.43 -17.13
CA THR A 94 7.72 17.24 -15.91
C THR A 94 6.85 18.49 -16.05
N LEU A 95 6.46 19.13 -14.94
CA LEU A 95 5.76 20.41 -14.95
C LEU A 95 6.49 21.50 -15.76
N GLY A 96 7.82 21.41 -15.88
CA GLY A 96 8.65 22.29 -16.72
C GLY A 96 8.77 21.88 -18.20
N GLY A 97 7.99 20.90 -18.68
CA GLY A 97 8.02 20.47 -20.08
C GLY A 97 9.18 19.55 -20.46
N LEU A 98 10.03 19.14 -19.52
CA LEU A 98 11.08 18.16 -19.76
C LEU A 98 10.46 16.79 -20.01
N PHE A 99 10.89 16.15 -21.10
CA PHE A 99 10.49 14.80 -21.45
C PHE A 99 11.15 13.78 -20.53
N LEU A 100 10.35 13.00 -19.79
CA LEU A 100 10.84 11.93 -18.92
C LEU A 100 10.78 10.57 -19.60
N GLY A 101 9.80 10.35 -20.49
CA GLY A 101 9.58 9.06 -21.16
C GLY A 101 8.22 8.47 -20.82
N TRP A 102 8.05 7.19 -21.10
CA TRP A 102 6.82 6.45 -20.76
C TRP A 102 7.04 5.58 -19.55
N SER A 103 6.10 5.55 -18.60
CA SER A 103 6.21 4.56 -17.53
C SER A 103 5.97 3.16 -18.08
N GLU A 104 6.71 2.19 -17.57
CA GLU A 104 6.53 0.76 -17.90
C GLU A 104 5.09 0.30 -17.68
N GLU A 105 4.46 0.75 -16.60
CA GLU A 105 3.05 0.50 -16.31
C GLU A 105 2.11 1.00 -17.43
N SER A 106 2.34 2.21 -17.96
CA SER A 106 1.50 2.78 -19.02
C SER A 106 1.64 1.99 -20.32
N TYR A 107 2.85 1.49 -20.60
CA TYR A 107 3.12 0.65 -21.75
C TYR A 107 2.45 -0.72 -21.62
N ASN A 108 2.63 -1.40 -20.49
CA ASN A 108 2.06 -2.73 -20.25
C ASN A 108 0.52 -2.69 -20.36
N LYS A 109 -0.12 -1.71 -19.72
CA LYS A 109 -1.57 -1.49 -19.86
C LYS A 109 -2.01 -1.29 -21.31
N TRP A 110 -1.23 -0.56 -22.10
CA TRP A 110 -1.54 -0.37 -23.51
C TRP A 110 -1.39 -1.67 -24.32
N VAL A 111 -0.34 -2.45 -24.07
CA VAL A 111 -0.13 -3.75 -24.72
C VAL A 111 -1.28 -4.72 -24.41
N GLU A 112 -1.70 -4.79 -23.15
CA GLU A 112 -2.86 -5.59 -22.72
C GLU A 112 -4.14 -5.18 -23.47
N LEU A 113 -4.38 -3.88 -23.64
CA LEU A 113 -5.52 -3.36 -24.41
C LEU A 113 -5.44 -3.65 -25.93
N GLN A 114 -4.27 -3.97 -26.47
CA GLN A 114 -4.15 -4.36 -27.89
C GLN A 114 -4.29 -5.87 -28.11
N ASN A 115 -3.98 -6.68 -27.11
CA ASN A 115 -4.04 -8.14 -27.17
C ASN A 115 -5.43 -8.70 -26.83
N ASN A 116 -6.36 -7.85 -26.40
CA ASN A 116 -7.72 -8.18 -25.99
C ASN A 116 -8.74 -7.56 -26.94
#